data_AF-A0A4Q5YAE8-F1
#
_entry.id   AF-A0A4Q5YAE8-F1
#
_cell.length_a   1.000
_cell.length_b   1.000
_cell.length_c   1.000
_cell.angle_alpha   90.00
_cell.angle_beta   90.00
_cell.angle_gamma   90.00
#
_symmetry.space_group_name_H-M   'P 1'
#
loop_
_entity.id
_entity.type
_entity.pdbx_description
1 polymer ?
#
loop_
_entity_poly.entity_id
_entity_poly.type
_entity_poly.pdbx_seq_one_letter_code
_entity_poly.pdbx_strand_id
1 'polypeptide(L)' 'MKKTSLFFCFCLLTFSLLAQDLQVMTFNIRLNTERDSLNAWPHRKDNVA' A
#
# COMPACT_ATOMS: atom_id res chain seq x y z
N MET A 1 -3.42 42.37 -3.47
CA MET A 1 -2.08 41.76 -3.27
C MET A 1 -1.97 40.97 -1.97
N LYS A 2 -2.30 41.52 -0.79
CA LYS A 2 -2.23 40.77 0.48
C LYS A 2 -3.23 39.61 0.58
N LYS A 3 -4.49 39.82 0.16
CA LYS A 3 -5.55 38.79 0.17
C LYS A 3 -5.30 37.65 -0.83
N THR A 4 -4.77 37.98 -2.01
CA THR A 4 -4.39 37.00 -3.04
C THR A 4 -3.19 36.17 -2.62
N SER A 5 -2.21 36.77 -1.94
CA SER A 5 -1.08 36.06 -1.36
C SER A 5 -1.50 35.13 -0.22
N LEU A 6 -2.43 35.54 0.64
CA LEU A 6 -2.98 34.71 1.70
C LEU A 6 -3.76 33.51 1.16
N PHE A 7 -4.59 33.73 0.13
CA PHE A 7 -5.32 32.66 -0.56
C PHE A 7 -4.37 31.61 -1.16
N PHE A 8 -3.32 32.07 -1.84
CA PHE A 8 -2.29 31.18 -2.39
C PHE A 8 -1.58 30.38 -1.31
N CYS A 9 -1.25 31.00 -0.18
CA CYS A 9 -0.64 30.33 0.96
C CYS A 9 -1.55 29.25 1.56
N PHE A 10 -2.86 29.53 1.63
CA PHE A 10 -3.86 28.56 2.11
C PHE A 10 -4.01 27.35 1.18
N CYS A 11 -3.98 27.56 -0.14
CA CYS A 11 -3.99 26.47 -1.13
C CYS A 11 -2.76 25.58 -1.07
N LEU A 12 -1.59 26.11 -0.71
CA LEU A 12 -0.37 25.30 -0.57
C LEU A 12 -0.40 24.39 0.66
N LEU A 13 -1.05 24.83 1.75
CA LEU A 13 -1.17 24.04 2.98
C LEU A 13 -2.07 22.80 2.83
N THR A 14 -3.07 22.84 1.94
CA THR A 14 -3.96 21.69 1.73
C THR A 14 -3.29 20.52 1.04
N PHE A 15 -2.24 20.75 0.24
CA PHE A 15 -1.49 19.67 -0.42
C PHE A 15 -0.68 18.82 0.55
N SER A 16 -0.20 19.41 1.66
CA SER A 16 0.58 18.68 2.67
C SER A 16 -0.28 17.75 3.55
N LEU A 17 -1.59 18.03 3.62
CA LEU A 17 -2.56 17.24 4.40
C LEU A 17 -3.07 15.99 3.66
N LEU A 18 -2.76 15.86 2.36
CA LEU A 18 -3.15 14.71 1.55
C LEU A 18 -2.03 13.67 1.38
N ALA A 19 -0.97 13.74 2.19
CA ALA A 19 0.02 12.68 2.24
C ALA A 19 -0.64 11.40 2.75
N GLN A 20 -0.67 10.37 1.91
CA GLN A 20 -1.20 9.05 2.25
C GLN A 20 -0.06 8.16 2.73
N ASP A 21 -0.27 7.50 3.87
CA ASP A 21 0.63 6.45 4.33
C ASP A 21 0.49 5.24 3.40
N LEU A 22 1.60 4.84 2.78
CA LEU A 22 1.65 3.64 1.95
C LEU A 22 2.10 2.45 2.81
N GLN A 23 1.19 1.53 3.08
CA GLN A 23 1.54 0.26 3.72
C GLN A 23 2.15 -0.69 2.68
N VAL A 24 3.46 -0.93 2.79
CA VAL A 24 4.20 -1.83 1.88
C VAL A 24 4.49 -3.14 2.59
N MET A 25 4.26 -4.27 1.89
CA MET A 25 4.66 -5.60 2.32
C MET A 25 5.39 -6.33 1.19
N THR A 26 6.43 -7.09 1.55
CA THR A 26 7.06 -8.07 0.65
C THR A 26 7.05 -9.43 1.34
N PHE A 27 6.54 -10.44 0.65
CA PHE A 27 6.47 -11.79 1.18
C PHE A 27 6.55 -12.82 0.05
N ASN A 28 7.30 -13.89 0.27
CA ASN A 28 7.41 -14.99 -0.67
C ASN A 28 6.40 -16.09 -0.31
N ILE A 29 5.40 -16.27 -1.16
CA ILE A 29 4.31 -17.25 -0.94
C ILE A 29 4.68 -18.70 -1.32
N ARG A 30 5.93 -18.91 -1.79
CA ARG A 30 6.52 -20.16 -2.29
C ARG A 30 5.89 -20.63 -3.61
N LEU A 31 6.73 -21.06 -4.56
CA LEU A 31 6.31 -21.66 -5.84
C LEU A 31 5.42 -22.89 -5.59
N ASN A 32 4.37 -23.06 -6.39
CA ASN A 32 3.53 -24.25 -6.33
C ASN A 32 4.28 -25.47 -6.93
N THR A 33 4.56 -26.48 -6.10
CA THR A 33 5.14 -27.74 -6.56
C THR A 33 4.43 -28.93 -5.95
N GLU A 34 4.25 -30.01 -6.73
CA GLU A 34 3.61 -31.25 -6.25
C GLU A 34 4.40 -31.95 -5.14
N ARG A 35 5.70 -31.68 -5.04
CA ARG A 35 6.58 -32.21 -3.99
C ARG A 35 6.34 -31.59 -2.62
N ASP A 36 5.60 -30.48 -2.55
CA ASP A 36 5.33 -29.81 -1.29
C ASP A 36 4.29 -30.56 -0.41
N SER A 37 3.67 -31.63 -0.91
CA SER A 37 2.75 -32.51 -0.14
C SER A 37 1.68 -31.67 0.61
N LEU A 38 1.56 -31.80 1.93
CA LEU A 38 0.63 -31.02 2.76
C LEU A 38 0.88 -29.50 2.70
N ASN A 39 2.09 -29.07 2.29
CA ASN A 39 2.43 -27.66 2.08
C ASN A 39 2.17 -27.19 0.64
N ALA A 40 1.56 -28.01 -0.23
CA ALA A 40 1.21 -27.61 -1.59
C ALA A 40 0.26 -26.40 -1.60
N TRP A 41 0.35 -25.59 -2.66
CA TRP A 41 -0.44 -24.36 -2.80
C TRP A 41 -1.95 -24.53 -2.58
N PRO A 42 -2.61 -25.59 -3.10
CA PRO A 42 -4.05 -25.78 -2.89
C PRO A 42 -4.47 -25.83 -1.41
N HIS A 43 -3.58 -26.22 -0.50
CA HIS A 43 -3.85 -26.29 0.94
C HIS A 43 -3.60 -24.99 1.70
N ARG A 44 -2.92 -24.00 1.08
CA ARG A 44 -2.43 -22.79 1.76
C ARG A 44 -2.94 -21.48 1.16
N LYS A 45 -3.62 -21.52 0.01
CA LYS A 45 -4.05 -20.31 -0.71
C LYS A 45 -5.00 -19.42 0.08
N ASP A 46 -5.85 -20.02 0.90
CA ASP A 46 -6.85 -19.30 1.70
C ASP A 46 -6.21 -18.55 2.89
N ASN A 47 -4.94 -18.81 3.21
CA ASN A 47 -4.19 -18.11 4.27
C ASN A 47 -3.41 -16.88 3.76
N VAL A 48 -3.40 -16.64 2.44
CA VAL A 48 -2.63 -15.56 1.80
C VAL A 48 -3.52 -14.42 1.32
N ALA A 49 -4.80 -14.70 1.05
CA ALA A 49 -5.77 -13.78 0.47
C ALA A 49 -6.58 -13.03 1.53
#